data_AF-A0AAE9J6Q3-F1
#
_entry.id   AF-A0AAE9J6Q3-F1
#
_cell.length_a   1.000
_cell.length_b   1.000
_cell.length_c   1.000
_cell.angle_alpha   90.00
_cell.angle_beta   90.00
_cell.angle_gamma   90.00
#
_symmetry.space_group_name_H-M   'P 1'
#
loop_
_entity.id
_entity.type
_entity.pdbx_description
1 polymer ?
#
loop_
_entity_poly.entity_id
_entity_poly.type
_entity_poly.pdbx_seq_one_letter_code
_entity_poly.pdbx_strand_id
1 'polypeptide(L)'
;MSLAYVSGTVTGGIIIEKVGRRTLLLLFTFLNNLALLAFVFFAKIRILIDPMKYGCLGALIIYGYTYGTGVGPISWFISSELVPQKHRSIAQSVAYAINTLMVVISTFTVLPLYSVIGSYAFVILYSIPSFISMLILFRYLPETKGREIHDIVNELKNK
;
A
#
# COMPACT_ATOMS: atom_id res chain seq x y z
N MET A 1 -8.05 -5.75 -13.78
CA MET A 1 -7.27 -5.12 -12.70
C MET A 1 -7.37 -3.59 -12.74
N SER A 2 -7.06 -2.93 -13.86
CA SER A 2 -7.10 -1.46 -13.97
C SER A 2 -8.46 -0.83 -13.65
N LEU A 3 -9.57 -1.46 -14.09
CA LEU A 3 -10.92 -0.99 -13.75
C LEU A 3 -11.23 -1.09 -12.23
N ALA A 4 -10.75 -2.14 -11.57
CA ALA A 4 -10.91 -2.33 -10.13
C ALA A 4 -10.09 -1.29 -9.34
N TYR A 5 -8.89 -0.97 -9.83
CA TYR A 5 -8.07 0.09 -9.26
C TYR A 5 -8.74 1.46 -9.38
N VAL A 6 -9.25 1.81 -10.58
CA VAL A 6 -9.91 3.10 -10.82
C VAL A 6 -11.19 3.24 -9.97
N SER A 7 -12.03 2.21 -9.92
CA SER A 7 -13.22 2.21 -9.05
C SER A 7 -12.87 2.30 -7.57
N GLY A 8 -11.79 1.63 -7.14
CA GLY A 8 -11.21 1.76 -5.82
C GLY A 8 -10.83 3.20 -5.50
N THR A 9 -10.08 3.88 -6.39
CA THR A 9 -9.65 5.27 -6.17
C THR A 9 -10.81 6.25 -6.00
N VAL A 10 -11.88 6.11 -6.80
CA VAL A 10 -13.09 6.95 -6.67
C VAL A 10 -13.77 6.72 -5.32
N THR A 11 -13.91 5.45 -4.92
CA THR A 11 -14.50 5.08 -3.64
C THR A 11 -13.66 5.59 -2.46
N GLY A 12 -12.33 5.49 -2.59
CA GLY A 12 -11.37 5.99 -1.60
C GLY A 12 -11.51 7.47 -1.34
N GLY A 13 -11.61 8.27 -2.41
CA GLY A 13 -11.80 9.71 -2.34
C GLY A 13 -13.07 10.13 -1.59
N ILE A 14 -14.15 9.34 -1.66
CA ILE A 14 -15.39 9.64 -0.94
C ILE A 14 -15.33 9.20 0.53
N ILE A 15 -14.69 8.05 0.80
CA ILE A 15 -14.67 7.48 2.16
C ILE A 15 -13.61 8.16 3.05
N ILE A 16 -12.54 8.69 2.47
CA ILE A 16 -11.44 9.32 3.20
C ILE A 16 -11.91 10.48 4.10
N GLU A 17 -12.91 11.24 3.65
CA GLU A 17 -13.48 12.37 4.40
C GLU A 17 -14.34 11.88 5.58
N LYS A 18 -14.97 10.70 5.46
CA LYS A 18 -15.88 10.15 6.48
C LYS A 18 -15.14 9.39 7.58
N VAL A 19 -14.22 8.50 7.25
CA VAL A 19 -13.62 7.52 8.20
C VAL A 19 -12.34 8.02 8.86
N GLY A 20 -11.63 8.96 8.23
CA GLY A 20 -10.33 9.43 8.71
C GLY A 20 -9.17 8.67 8.06
N ARG A 21 -8.08 9.40 7.79
CA ARG A 21 -7.01 8.97 6.90
C ARG A 21 -6.16 7.85 7.49
N ARG A 22 -5.91 7.87 8.80
CA ARG A 22 -5.07 6.86 9.48
C ARG A 22 -5.78 5.51 9.52
N THR A 23 -7.02 5.48 10.00
CA THR A 23 -7.82 4.25 10.09
C THR A 23 -8.03 3.62 8.73
N LEU A 24 -8.31 4.45 7.72
CA LEU A 24 -8.54 3.98 6.36
C LEU A 24 -7.27 3.41 5.74
N LEU A 25 -6.12 4.07 5.91
CA LEU A 25 -4.84 3.56 5.41
C LEU A 25 -4.44 2.24 6.09
N LEU A 26 -4.59 2.12 7.42
CA LEU A 26 -4.27 0.88 8.14
C LEU A 26 -5.19 -0.27 7.74
N LEU A 27 -6.49 -0.02 7.64
CA LEU A 27 -7.49 -1.03 7.23
C LEU A 27 -7.19 -1.54 5.81
N PHE A 28 -6.98 -0.64 4.85
CA PHE A 28 -6.71 -1.05 3.47
C PHE A 28 -5.34 -1.70 3.32
N THR A 29 -4.31 -1.28 4.08
CA THR A 29 -3.00 -1.96 4.10
C THR A 29 -3.11 -3.39 4.64
N PHE A 30 -3.95 -3.61 5.66
CA PHE A 30 -4.24 -4.94 6.18
C PHE A 30 -4.98 -5.81 5.15
N LEU A 31 -6.05 -5.29 4.56
CA LEU A 31 -6.82 -5.99 3.52
C LEU A 31 -5.98 -6.31 2.29
N ASN A 32 -5.06 -5.42 1.93
CA ASN A 32 -4.15 -5.61 0.82
C ASN A 32 -3.13 -6.74 1.10
N ASN A 33 -2.55 -6.78 2.30
CA ASN A 33 -1.72 -7.92 2.74
C ASN A 33 -2.49 -9.24 2.74
N LEU A 34 -3.74 -9.23 3.23
CA LEU A 34 -4.58 -10.42 3.22
C LEU A 34 -4.88 -10.91 1.80
N ALA A 35 -5.17 -10.00 0.86
CA ALA A 35 -5.38 -10.33 -0.54
C ALA A 35 -4.12 -10.92 -1.19
N LEU A 36 -2.94 -10.41 -0.84
CA LEU A 36 -1.67 -10.93 -1.33
C LEU A 36 -1.35 -12.33 -0.78
N LEU A 37 -1.62 -12.57 0.51
CA LEU A 37 -1.49 -13.91 1.11
C LEU A 37 -2.49 -14.91 0.49
N ALA A 38 -3.72 -14.48 0.25
CA ALA A 38 -4.73 -15.29 -0.44
C ALA A 38 -4.28 -15.63 -1.87
N PHE A 39 -3.67 -14.70 -2.59
CA PHE A 39 -3.10 -14.97 -3.91
C PHE A 39 -2.03 -16.07 -3.86
N VAL A 40 -1.12 -16.03 -2.89
CA VAL A 40 -0.05 -17.03 -2.71
C VAL A 40 -0.64 -18.40 -2.37
N PHE A 41 -1.66 -18.42 -1.51
CA PHE A 41 -2.39 -19.64 -1.15
C PHE A 41 -3.08 -20.27 -2.38
N PHE A 42 -3.84 -19.49 -3.15
CA PHE A 42 -4.48 -19.98 -4.38
C PHE A 42 -3.46 -20.39 -5.43
N ALA A 43 -2.33 -19.69 -5.55
CA ALA A 43 -1.26 -20.04 -6.48
C ALA A 43 -0.61 -21.40 -6.14
N LYS A 44 -0.55 -21.78 -4.85
CA LYS A 44 -0.12 -23.12 -4.43
C LYS A 44 -1.16 -24.20 -4.75
N ILE A 45 -2.44 -23.95 -4.45
CA ILE A 45 -3.52 -24.91 -4.69
C ILE A 45 -3.76 -25.12 -6.19
N ARG A 46 -3.47 -24.11 -7.03
CA ARG A 46 -3.53 -24.23 -8.49
C ARG A 46 -2.69 -25.40 -9.03
N ILE A 47 -1.60 -25.77 -8.37
CA ILE A 47 -0.77 -26.91 -8.78
C ILE A 47 -1.55 -28.24 -8.65
N LEU A 48 -2.53 -28.30 -7.75
CA LEU A 48 -3.37 -29.47 -7.48
C LEU A 48 -4.74 -29.42 -8.19
N ILE A 49 -5.29 -28.22 -8.44
CA ILE A 49 -6.66 -28.04 -8.95
C ILE A 49 -6.70 -26.90 -10.00
N ASP A 50 -6.90 -27.26 -11.27
CA ASP A 50 -6.93 -26.33 -12.42
C ASP A 50 -7.93 -25.15 -12.32
N PRO A 51 -9.17 -25.30 -11.83
CA PRO A 51 -10.11 -24.18 -11.71
C PRO A 51 -9.72 -23.11 -10.67
N MET A 52 -8.69 -23.33 -9.84
CA MET A 52 -8.23 -22.33 -8.88
C MET A 52 -7.52 -21.12 -9.51
N LYS A 53 -7.27 -21.15 -10.84
CA LYS A 53 -6.83 -19.98 -11.62
C LYS A 53 -7.78 -18.78 -11.45
N TYR A 54 -9.08 -19.01 -11.35
CA TYR A 54 -10.06 -17.95 -11.11
C TYR A 54 -9.95 -17.35 -9.69
N GLY A 55 -9.55 -18.16 -8.70
CA GLY A 55 -9.25 -17.68 -7.35
C GLY A 55 -8.07 -16.73 -7.31
N CYS A 56 -6.99 -17.03 -8.04
CA CYS A 56 -5.85 -16.12 -8.19
C CYS A 56 -6.27 -14.79 -8.83
N LEU A 57 -7.12 -14.84 -9.87
CA LEU A 57 -7.64 -13.65 -10.53
C LEU A 57 -8.50 -12.80 -9.59
N GLY A 58 -9.37 -13.42 -8.81
CA GLY A 58 -10.19 -12.75 -7.79
C GLY A 58 -9.34 -12.05 -6.73
N ALA A 59 -8.33 -12.72 -6.19
CA ALA A 59 -7.39 -12.14 -5.22
C ALA A 59 -6.65 -10.92 -5.81
N LEU A 60 -6.25 -10.98 -7.08
CA LEU A 60 -5.55 -9.89 -7.76
C LEU A 60 -6.46 -8.69 -8.04
N ILE A 61 -7.75 -8.93 -8.31
CA ILE A 61 -8.77 -7.88 -8.44
C ILE A 61 -9.01 -7.19 -7.10
N ILE A 62 -9.15 -7.95 -6.01
CA ILE A 62 -9.33 -7.41 -4.65
C ILE A 62 -8.08 -6.62 -4.23
N TYR A 63 -6.89 -7.13 -4.54
CA TYR A 63 -5.63 -6.42 -4.32
C TYR A 63 -5.62 -5.08 -5.07
N GLY A 64 -5.98 -5.08 -6.36
CA GLY A 64 -6.04 -3.86 -7.17
C GLY A 64 -7.05 -2.84 -6.63
N TYR A 65 -8.23 -3.31 -6.20
CA TYR A 65 -9.25 -2.47 -5.59
C TYR A 65 -8.76 -1.85 -4.28
N THR A 66 -8.34 -2.67 -3.31
CA THR A 66 -7.87 -2.21 -1.98
C THR A 66 -6.66 -1.28 -2.08
N TYR A 67 -5.73 -1.55 -3.01
CA TYR A 67 -4.60 -0.67 -3.27
C TYR A 67 -5.06 0.71 -3.80
N GLY A 68 -6.02 0.73 -4.73
CA GLY A 68 -6.59 1.96 -5.27
C GLY A 68 -7.39 2.76 -4.25
N THR A 69 -8.14 2.11 -3.37
CA THR A 69 -9.02 2.77 -2.40
C THR A 69 -8.27 3.54 -1.33
N GLY A 70 -7.09 3.09 -0.92
CA GLY A 70 -6.40 3.72 0.21
C GLY A 70 -4.89 3.76 0.07
N VAL A 71 -4.25 2.63 -0.16
CA VAL A 71 -2.79 2.51 -0.02
C VAL A 71 -2.05 3.43 -1.00
N GLY A 72 -2.47 3.47 -2.26
CA GLY A 72 -1.86 4.33 -3.29
C GLY A 72 -2.02 5.83 -3.01
N PRO A 73 -3.24 6.39 -3.16
CA PRO A 73 -3.44 7.83 -3.10
C PRO A 73 -3.11 8.42 -1.73
N ILE A 74 -3.49 7.74 -0.64
CA ILE A 74 -3.35 8.30 0.71
C ILE A 74 -1.89 8.41 1.12
N SER A 75 -1.04 7.44 0.74
CA SER A 75 0.40 7.50 1.01
C SER A 75 1.06 8.73 0.36
N TRP A 76 0.62 9.10 -0.85
CA TRP A 76 1.07 10.30 -1.54
C TRP A 76 0.57 11.60 -0.90
N PHE A 77 -0.69 11.61 -0.44
CA PHE A 77 -1.23 12.79 0.22
C PHE A 77 -0.63 13.00 1.62
N ILE A 78 -0.56 11.96 2.45
CA ILE A 78 -0.04 12.04 3.82
C ILE A 78 1.41 12.50 3.86
N SER A 79 2.27 12.00 2.97
CA SER A 79 3.68 12.40 2.92
C SER A 79 3.86 13.92 2.73
N SER A 80 2.86 14.57 2.15
CA SER A 80 2.82 16.00 1.88
C SER A 80 2.23 16.83 3.04
N GLU A 81 1.53 16.19 3.98
CA GLU A 81 0.95 16.79 5.20
C GLU A 81 1.89 16.71 6.40
N LEU A 82 2.79 15.73 6.40
CA LEU A 82 3.78 15.53 7.48
C LEU A 82 4.94 16.55 7.41
N VAL A 83 5.04 17.32 6.32
CA VAL A 83 6.19 18.20 6.03
C VAL A 83 5.72 19.66 5.96
N PRO A 84 6.47 20.62 6.54
CA PRO A 84 6.16 22.04 6.41
C PRO A 84 6.13 22.47 4.93
N GLN A 85 5.23 23.41 4.60
CA GLN A 85 5.04 23.90 3.23
C GLN A 85 6.35 24.32 2.55
N LYS A 86 7.28 24.93 3.31
CA LYS A 86 8.60 25.36 2.82
C LYS A 86 9.48 24.23 2.27
N HIS A 87 9.37 23.01 2.81
CA HIS A 87 10.22 21.87 2.45
C HIS A 87 9.45 20.76 1.71
N ARG A 88 8.15 20.94 1.49
CA ARG A 88 7.26 19.94 0.89
C ARG A 88 7.76 19.45 -0.47
N SER A 89 8.19 20.36 -1.35
CA SER A 89 8.67 20.00 -2.69
C SER A 89 9.94 19.13 -2.64
N ILE A 90 10.89 19.45 -1.76
CA ILE A 90 12.13 18.68 -1.61
C ILE A 90 11.83 17.29 -1.04
N ALA A 91 10.99 17.22 0.00
CA ALA A 91 10.59 15.95 0.60
C ALA A 91 9.87 15.04 -0.40
N GLN A 92 8.98 15.59 -1.23
CA GLN A 92 8.29 14.85 -2.28
C GLN A 92 9.25 14.36 -3.36
N SER A 93 10.21 15.17 -3.81
CA SER A 93 11.22 14.75 -4.78
C SER A 93 12.08 13.60 -4.26
N VAL A 94 12.50 13.66 -3.00
CA VAL A 94 13.28 12.58 -2.36
C VAL A 94 12.42 11.32 -2.21
N ALA A 95 11.18 11.44 -1.74
CA ALA A 95 10.26 10.31 -1.63
C ALA A 95 9.99 9.65 -2.99
N TYR A 96 9.83 10.46 -4.04
CA TYR A 96 9.66 9.97 -5.41
C TYR A 96 10.92 9.28 -5.95
N ALA A 97 12.10 9.82 -5.68
CA ALA A 97 13.37 9.20 -6.07
C ALA A 97 13.55 7.82 -5.39
N ILE A 98 13.30 7.74 -4.08
CA ILE A 98 13.37 6.49 -3.32
C ILE A 98 12.32 5.50 -3.85
N ASN A 99 11.08 5.95 -4.07
CA ASN A 99 10.02 5.11 -4.62
C ASN A 99 10.41 4.53 -5.99
N THR A 100 10.94 5.36 -6.88
CA THR A 100 11.38 4.94 -8.21
C THR A 100 12.51 3.91 -8.12
N LEU A 101 13.50 4.14 -7.25
CA LEU A 101 14.58 3.17 -7.01
C LEU A 101 14.03 1.83 -6.50
N MET A 102 13.11 1.85 -5.54
CA MET A 102 12.48 0.63 -5.01
C MET A 102 11.67 -0.12 -6.06
N VAL A 103 10.96 0.60 -6.94
CA VAL A 103 10.23 0.02 -8.08
C VAL A 103 11.19 -0.66 -9.06
N VAL A 104 12.31 -0.02 -9.38
CA VAL A 104 13.34 -0.58 -10.27
C VAL A 104 13.92 -1.86 -9.66
N ILE A 105 14.37 -1.80 -8.40
CA ILE A 105 14.92 -2.96 -7.69
C ILE A 105 13.91 -4.11 -7.68
N SER A 106 12.68 -3.84 -7.26
CA SER A 106 11.63 -4.86 -7.19
C SER A 106 11.35 -5.49 -8.56
N THR A 107 11.29 -4.67 -9.62
CA THR A 107 11.04 -5.15 -10.99
C THR A 107 12.13 -6.12 -11.45
N PHE A 108 13.41 -5.78 -11.21
CA PHE A 108 14.53 -6.65 -11.58
C PHE A 108 14.64 -7.90 -10.69
N THR A 109 14.24 -7.83 -9.41
CA THR A 109 14.33 -8.95 -8.47
C THR A 109 13.16 -9.93 -8.58
N VAL A 110 11.96 -9.49 -8.98
CA VAL A 110 10.77 -10.36 -9.03
C VAL A 110 10.96 -11.57 -9.94
N LEU A 111 11.47 -11.40 -11.16
CA LEU A 111 11.61 -12.49 -12.11
C LEU A 111 12.60 -13.58 -11.65
N PRO A 112 13.83 -13.27 -11.22
CA PRO A 112 14.76 -14.27 -10.71
C PRO A 112 14.31 -14.89 -9.38
N LEU A 113 13.62 -14.14 -8.51
CA LEU A 113 13.13 -14.72 -7.26
C LEU A 113 11.94 -15.65 -7.50
N TYR A 114 11.09 -15.31 -8.47
CA TYR A 114 9.95 -16.14 -8.87
C TYR A 114 10.40 -17.46 -9.52
N SER A 115 11.51 -17.48 -10.26
CA SER A 115 12.02 -18.74 -10.84
C SER A 115 12.57 -19.70 -9.79
N VAL A 116 13.10 -19.19 -8.67
CA VAL A 116 13.69 -20.01 -7.59
C VAL A 116 12.63 -20.47 -6.57
N ILE A 117 11.77 -19.56 -6.11
CA ILE A 117 10.87 -19.81 -4.96
C ILE A 117 9.38 -19.77 -5.38
N GLY A 118 9.08 -19.48 -6.65
CA GLY A 118 7.72 -19.39 -7.16
C GLY A 118 6.92 -18.26 -6.50
N SER A 119 5.65 -18.53 -6.22
CA SER A 119 4.70 -17.56 -5.68
C SER A 119 5.10 -16.99 -4.31
N TYR A 120 5.97 -17.67 -3.55
CA TYR A 120 6.48 -17.15 -2.27
C TYR A 120 7.37 -15.90 -2.43
N ALA A 121 7.93 -15.68 -3.62
CA ALA A 121 8.67 -14.45 -3.92
C ALA A 121 7.83 -13.19 -3.61
N PHE A 122 6.51 -13.25 -3.86
CA PHE A 122 5.61 -12.13 -3.58
C PHE A 122 5.42 -11.87 -2.07
N VAL A 123 5.46 -12.92 -1.23
CA VAL A 123 5.37 -12.75 0.23
C VAL A 123 6.61 -12.02 0.74
N ILE A 124 7.79 -12.47 0.30
CA ILE A 124 9.07 -11.94 0.78
C ILE A 124 9.27 -10.49 0.29
N LEU A 125 9.00 -10.22 -0.98
CA LEU A 125 9.24 -8.91 -1.57
C LEU A 125 8.18 -7.87 -1.23
N TYR A 126 6.91 -8.28 -1.03
CA TYR A 126 5.81 -7.32 -0.86
C TYR A 126 5.07 -7.46 0.47
N SER A 127 4.77 -8.67 0.94
CA SER A 127 3.97 -8.84 2.17
C SER A 127 4.76 -8.48 3.44
N ILE A 128 6.01 -8.96 3.57
CA ILE A 128 6.84 -8.67 4.75
C ILE A 128 7.10 -7.16 4.88
N PRO A 129 7.59 -6.44 3.83
CA PRO A 129 7.83 -5.00 3.95
C PRO A 129 6.54 -4.21 4.16
N SER A 130 5.42 -4.64 3.57
CA SER A 130 4.11 -4.02 3.77
C SER A 130 3.63 -4.16 5.22
N PHE A 131 3.84 -5.31 5.85
CA PHE A 131 3.50 -5.51 7.26
C PHE A 131 4.37 -4.67 8.20
N ILE A 132 5.68 -4.58 7.93
CA ILE A 132 6.59 -3.70 8.67
C ILE A 132 6.16 -2.24 8.52
N SER A 133 5.85 -1.80 7.29
CA SER A 133 5.34 -0.45 7.02
C SER A 133 4.04 -0.18 7.79
N MET A 134 3.12 -1.14 7.83
CA MET A 134 1.88 -1.04 8.61
C MET A 134 2.14 -0.82 10.10
N LEU A 135 3.10 -1.55 10.70
CA LEU A 135 3.48 -1.37 12.11
C LEU A 135 4.08 0.01 12.37
N ILE A 136 4.95 0.49 11.49
CA ILE A 136 5.54 1.83 11.59
C ILE A 136 4.44 2.88 11.50
N LEU A 137 3.55 2.79 10.51
CA LEU A 137 2.44 3.72 10.34
C LEU A 137 1.48 3.65 11.52
N PHE A 138 1.23 2.47 12.09
CA PHE A 138 0.42 2.35 13.29
C PHE A 138 1.01 3.13 14.48
N ARG A 139 2.34 3.09 14.66
CA ARG A 139 3.01 3.72 15.80
C ARG A 139 3.25 5.22 15.64
N TYR A 140 3.63 5.65 14.43
CA TYR A 140 4.14 7.00 14.16
C TYR A 140 3.16 7.92 13.46
N LEU A 141 2.13 7.39 12.77
CA LEU A 141 1.20 8.24 12.02
C LEU A 141 0.14 8.88 12.96
N PRO A 142 0.14 10.22 13.13
CA PRO A 142 -0.94 10.91 13.83
C PRO A 142 -2.21 10.94 12.97
N GLU A 143 -3.37 11.13 13.60
CA GLU A 143 -4.63 11.32 12.87
C GLU A 143 -4.62 12.69 12.19
N THR A 144 -4.56 12.74 10.85
CA THR A 144 -4.53 14.02 10.11
C THR A 144 -5.93 14.56 9.76
N LYS A 145 -7.00 13.87 10.18
CA LYS A 145 -8.38 14.29 9.87
C LYS A 145 -8.74 15.58 10.63
N GLY A 146 -9.06 16.64 9.87
CA GLY A 146 -9.62 17.89 10.42
C GLY A 146 -8.65 18.70 11.27
N ARG A 147 -7.34 18.46 11.15
CA ARG A 147 -6.30 19.21 11.85
C ARG A 147 -5.52 20.08 10.87
N GLU A 148 -5.07 21.24 11.32
CA GLU A 148 -4.18 22.07 10.52
C GLU A 148 -2.80 21.42 10.40
N ILE A 149 -2.15 21.62 9.24
CA ILE A 149 -0.81 21.07 8.95
C ILE A 149 0.20 21.50 10.02
N HIS A 150 0.09 22.73 10.54
CA HIS A 150 0.99 23.27 11.55
C HIS A 150 0.90 22.48 12.88
N ASP A 151 -0.29 22.08 13.29
CA ASP A 151 -0.49 21.29 14.52
C ASP A 151 0.09 19.88 14.39
N ILE A 152 -0.08 19.26 13.21
CA ILE A 152 0.48 17.94 12.92
C ILE A 152 2.01 17.98 12.98
N VAL A 153 2.62 19.00 12.36
CA VAL A 153 4.08 19.19 12.37
C VAL A 153 4.60 19.45 13.80
N ASN A 154 3.88 20.20 14.62
CA ASN A 154 4.28 20.46 16.00
C ASN A 154 4.13 19.24 16.90
N GLU A 155 3.09 18.43 16.72
CA GLU A 155 2.94 17.15 17.42
C GLU A 155 4.10 16.20 17.07
N LEU A 156 4.50 16.15 15.81
CA LEU A 156 5.63 15.33 15.36
C LEU A 156 6.99 15.83 15.88
N LYS A 157 7.15 17.13 16.11
CA LYS A 157 8.39 17.69 16.71
C LYS A 157 8.51 17.40 18.21
N ASN A 158 7.38 17.21 18.90
CA ASN A 158 7.32 17.00 20.34
C ASN A 158 7.28 15.52 20.76
N LYS A 159 7.30 14.59 19.79
CA LYS A 159 7.38 13.13 19.97
C LYS A 159 8.79 12.63 19.68
#